data_AF-A0A1Y5I7W4-F1
#
_entry.id   AF-A0A1Y5I7W4-F1
#
_cell.length_a   1.000
_cell.length_b   1.000
_cell.length_c   1.000
_cell.angle_alpha   90.00
_cell.angle_beta   90.00
_cell.angle_gamma   90.00
#
_symmetry.space_group_name_H-M   'P 1'
#
loop_
_entity.id
_entity.type
_entity.pdbx_description
1 polymer ?
#
loop_
_entity_poly.entity_id
_entity_poly.type
_entity_poly.pdbx_seq_one_letter_code
_entity_poly.pdbx_strand_id
1 'polypeptide(L)'
;MQCEHAFVPALSDNRTMDSSVNRIIAAAHHVYVLTSQNCASPNVTLRVPDAYASKATCVSGGVLDRCAAMDTGVWWESHYTRVSMAHGMMIKHAKEQKYNNIVVMEEDTTVNHEVNIHPDTEADMLKLLREDFDTETSSLGRVQLELDEHGSLASWNVIRPAFRPHLFEKFETRKQGKGYIEVTTGVKDVTRCPSQCACRNTQEGGQLCALSAAGCDLRSSDMYMLHSRAYDLMLPLLFVGTDETIIDHFVLQNIPKTWLLHPSVTIQAHLDISHALQLKVQDERQRHDVVICESRHSAWFPWTERALMKAKSRLTRTREYIRELDADVLCLQELDGYDDDGSAVTSTSLPSWHSWLESEGYDSRHVRRTNTKKDGSCVAWRRNAFTCVDHRAVSYNDIAHEMYSKSDNGDVDDERSDERERYLRDCVANLTVLKRMRDGAEVLVCSTHIFWDPQYSDVKVQQAKRLVEECERFVDERASAGSDVRPHVIIGGDFNSEPDSDVYRVMTATFSSASSGREPAFTNVTPSFTACIDYIFVSDGITVTRVKEQPRRETLGEGLPNETHPSDHLPVVVDVLFE
;
A
#
# COMPACT_ATOMS: atom_id res chain seq x y z
N MET A 1 18.63 -41.74 -6.99
CA MET A 1 18.13 -41.51 -5.60
C MET A 1 17.79 -42.85 -4.95
N GLN A 2 17.82 -43.00 -3.61
CA GLN A 2 17.30 -44.24 -2.97
C GLN A 2 15.75 -44.26 -2.84
N CYS A 3 15.05 -43.22 -3.28
CA CYS A 3 13.60 -43.03 -3.08
C CYS A 3 12.77 -43.01 -4.37
N GLU A 4 13.27 -43.64 -5.45
CA GLU A 4 12.64 -43.59 -6.78
C GLU A 4 11.21 -44.16 -6.80
N HIS A 5 10.89 -45.12 -5.91
CA HIS A 5 9.54 -45.67 -5.78
C HIS A 5 8.48 -44.65 -5.31
N ALA A 6 8.89 -43.50 -4.77
CA ALA A 6 7.95 -42.43 -4.44
C ALA A 6 7.48 -41.64 -5.67
N PHE A 7 8.17 -41.78 -6.81
CA PHE A 7 7.90 -41.09 -8.06
C PHE A 7 7.21 -42.05 -9.02
N VAL A 8 5.92 -41.80 -9.28
CA VAL A 8 5.09 -42.66 -10.14
C VAL A 8 4.48 -41.80 -11.24
N PRO A 9 4.40 -42.28 -12.51
CA PRO A 9 3.67 -41.55 -13.55
C PRO A 9 2.26 -41.17 -13.10
N ALA A 10 1.88 -39.91 -13.32
CA ALA A 10 0.55 -39.46 -12.92
C ALA A 10 -0.54 -40.09 -13.81
N LEU A 11 -1.70 -40.36 -13.22
CA LEU A 11 -2.87 -40.84 -13.95
C LEU A 11 -3.66 -39.67 -14.53
N SER A 12 -4.23 -39.84 -15.72
CA SER A 12 -4.98 -38.77 -16.38
C SER A 12 -6.48 -38.82 -16.13
N ASP A 13 -7.16 -37.66 -16.21
CA ASP A 13 -8.62 -37.55 -16.24
C ASP A 13 -9.08 -36.78 -17.48
N ASN A 14 -9.99 -37.40 -18.24
CA ASN A 14 -10.51 -36.93 -19.52
C ASN A 14 -11.63 -35.87 -19.36
N ARG A 15 -11.85 -35.36 -18.14
CA ARG A 15 -12.93 -34.42 -17.79
C ARG A 15 -12.51 -32.96 -17.75
N THR A 16 -11.22 -32.65 -17.84
CA THR A 16 -10.73 -31.28 -17.60
C THR A 16 -10.87 -30.40 -18.84
N MET A 17 -11.56 -29.27 -18.70
CA MET A 17 -11.67 -28.25 -19.75
C MET A 17 -10.31 -27.64 -20.08
N ASP A 18 -10.08 -27.35 -21.36
CA ASP A 18 -8.94 -26.55 -21.82
C ASP A 18 -9.00 -25.15 -21.20
N SER A 19 -7.96 -24.78 -20.45
CA SER A 19 -7.87 -23.51 -19.71
C SER A 19 -6.47 -22.92 -19.85
N SER A 20 -6.35 -21.60 -19.74
CA SER A 20 -5.06 -20.90 -19.80
C SER A 20 -4.06 -21.46 -18.77
N VAL A 21 -4.51 -21.77 -17.56
CA VAL A 21 -3.69 -22.38 -16.51
C VAL A 21 -3.16 -23.75 -16.95
N ASN A 22 -4.01 -24.60 -17.51
CA ASN A 22 -3.60 -25.92 -18.00
C ASN A 22 -2.61 -25.82 -19.15
N ARG A 23 -2.78 -24.85 -20.06
CA ARG A 23 -1.85 -24.61 -21.17
C ARG A 23 -0.49 -24.11 -20.68
N ILE A 24 -0.47 -23.24 -19.67
CA ILE A 24 0.76 -22.77 -19.01
C ILE A 24 1.48 -23.94 -18.31
N ILE A 25 0.79 -24.75 -17.51
CA ILE A 25 1.39 -25.93 -16.87
C ILE A 25 1.93 -26.90 -17.92
N ALA A 26 1.16 -27.14 -18.98
CA ALA A 26 1.55 -27.98 -20.09
C ALA A 26 2.67 -27.38 -20.96
N ALA A 27 3.13 -26.15 -20.71
CA ALA A 27 4.33 -25.62 -21.38
C ALA A 27 5.62 -26.00 -20.64
N ALA A 28 5.54 -26.37 -19.35
CA ALA A 28 6.72 -26.77 -18.59
C ALA A 28 7.30 -28.09 -19.09
N HIS A 29 8.60 -28.31 -18.90
CA HIS A 29 9.28 -29.54 -19.34
C HIS A 29 8.77 -30.77 -18.59
N HIS A 30 8.49 -30.64 -17.30
CA HIS A 30 7.96 -31.71 -16.45
C HIS A 30 7.08 -31.15 -15.32
N VAL A 31 6.15 -31.96 -14.83
CA VAL A 31 5.22 -31.59 -13.75
C VAL A 31 5.34 -32.59 -12.60
N TYR A 32 5.53 -32.11 -11.38
CA TYR A 32 5.43 -32.93 -10.17
C TYR A 32 4.19 -32.53 -9.37
N VAL A 33 3.44 -33.53 -8.93
CA VAL A 33 2.28 -33.35 -8.04
C VAL A 33 2.54 -34.08 -6.73
N LEU A 34 2.80 -33.33 -5.67
CA LEU A 34 3.06 -33.85 -4.33
C LEU A 34 1.74 -34.18 -3.64
N THR A 35 1.59 -35.41 -3.17
CA THR A 35 0.37 -35.90 -2.54
C THR A 35 0.67 -36.67 -1.26
N SER A 36 -0.31 -36.65 -0.34
CA SER A 36 -0.32 -37.53 0.82
C SER A 36 -0.67 -38.99 0.46
N GLN A 37 -1.27 -39.22 -0.71
CA GLN A 37 -1.62 -40.54 -1.20
C GLN A 37 -0.38 -41.34 -1.61
N ASN A 38 -0.50 -42.67 -1.54
CA ASN A 38 0.48 -43.55 -2.17
C ASN A 38 0.17 -43.66 -3.66
N CYS A 39 0.96 -43.02 -4.50
CA CYS A 39 0.79 -42.98 -5.95
C CYS A 39 0.86 -44.36 -6.63
N ALA A 40 1.52 -45.34 -6.01
CA ALA A 40 1.57 -46.71 -6.52
C ALA A 40 0.34 -47.55 -6.11
N SER A 41 -0.54 -47.00 -5.27
CA SER A 41 -1.75 -47.69 -4.82
C SER A 41 -2.78 -47.78 -5.95
N PRO A 42 -3.46 -48.93 -6.14
CA PRO A 42 -4.58 -49.03 -7.08
C PRO A 42 -5.76 -48.11 -6.70
N ASN A 43 -5.80 -47.62 -5.46
CA ASN A 43 -6.85 -46.74 -4.95
C ASN A 43 -6.50 -45.25 -5.05
N VAL A 44 -5.36 -44.88 -5.68
CA VAL A 44 -5.00 -43.47 -5.82
C VAL A 44 -6.08 -42.73 -6.62
N THR A 45 -6.58 -41.63 -6.08
CA THR A 45 -7.63 -40.82 -6.70
C THR A 45 -7.10 -39.59 -7.42
N LEU A 46 -5.86 -39.18 -7.15
CA LEU A 46 -5.21 -38.06 -7.83
C LEU A 46 -5.21 -38.28 -9.34
N ARG A 47 -5.71 -37.29 -10.09
CA ARG A 47 -5.69 -37.28 -11.55
C ARG A 47 -5.24 -35.92 -12.05
N VAL A 48 -4.53 -35.92 -13.17
CA VAL A 48 -4.08 -34.71 -13.86
C VAL A 48 -4.73 -34.59 -15.25
N PRO A 49 -4.93 -33.38 -15.78
CA PRO A 49 -5.30 -33.14 -17.18
C PRO A 49 -4.43 -33.90 -18.20
N ASP A 50 -5.09 -34.44 -19.24
CA ASP A 50 -4.41 -35.11 -20.37
C ASP A 50 -3.35 -34.22 -21.04
N ALA A 51 -3.53 -32.90 -21.00
CA ALA A 51 -2.62 -31.90 -21.58
C ALA A 51 -1.18 -32.02 -21.09
N TYR A 52 -0.96 -32.51 -19.86
CA TYR A 52 0.38 -32.68 -19.28
C TYR A 52 0.60 -34.02 -18.59
N ALA A 53 -0.38 -34.94 -18.63
CA ALA A 53 -0.28 -36.25 -18.00
C ALA A 53 0.95 -37.06 -18.45
N SER A 54 1.32 -36.98 -19.73
CA SER A 54 2.47 -37.70 -20.30
C SER A 54 3.82 -37.28 -19.72
N LYS A 55 3.89 -36.13 -19.06
CA LYS A 55 5.09 -35.54 -18.43
C LYS A 55 4.84 -35.17 -16.97
N ALA A 56 3.85 -35.80 -16.35
CA ALA A 56 3.50 -35.57 -14.96
C ALA A 56 3.91 -36.77 -14.08
N THR A 57 4.43 -36.47 -12.90
CA THR A 57 4.80 -37.46 -11.90
C THR A 57 4.04 -37.17 -10.61
N CYS A 58 3.28 -38.17 -10.16
CA CYS A 58 2.71 -38.22 -8.83
C CYS A 58 3.83 -38.57 -7.84
N VAL A 59 4.00 -37.75 -6.82
CA VAL A 59 5.05 -37.89 -5.81
C VAL A 59 4.41 -38.18 -4.45
N SER A 60 4.69 -39.37 -3.91
CA SER A 60 4.13 -39.83 -2.64
C SER A 60 4.92 -39.27 -1.45
N GLY A 61 4.43 -38.21 -0.82
CA GLY A 61 5.11 -37.55 0.30
C GLY A 61 5.42 -38.52 1.45
N GLY A 62 4.44 -39.32 1.86
CA GLY A 62 4.66 -40.31 2.93
C GLY A 62 5.66 -41.44 2.58
N VAL A 63 5.85 -41.74 1.29
CA VAL A 63 6.90 -42.68 0.84
C VAL A 63 8.27 -42.02 0.87
N LEU A 64 8.36 -40.75 0.44
CA LEU A 64 9.57 -39.93 0.55
C LEU A 64 10.02 -39.81 2.00
N ASP A 65 9.12 -39.47 2.92
CA ASP A 65 9.42 -39.32 4.35
C ASP A 65 10.07 -40.59 4.93
N ARG A 66 9.47 -41.76 4.67
CA ARG A 66 9.99 -43.04 5.13
C ARG A 66 11.34 -43.36 4.52
N CYS A 67 11.50 -43.12 3.21
CA CYS A 67 12.73 -43.41 2.52
C CYS A 67 13.89 -42.49 2.96
N ALA A 68 13.63 -41.18 3.09
CA ALA A 68 14.60 -40.20 3.57
C ALA A 68 15.06 -40.53 5.00
N ALA A 69 14.14 -40.96 5.87
CA ALA A 69 14.48 -41.40 7.22
C ALA A 69 15.32 -42.69 7.24
N MET A 70 15.04 -43.63 6.34
CA MET A 70 15.85 -44.85 6.20
C MET A 70 17.27 -44.57 5.70
N ASP A 71 17.45 -43.65 4.75
CA ASP A 71 18.76 -43.32 4.16
C ASP A 71 19.62 -42.45 5.09
N THR A 72 19.01 -41.48 5.79
CA THR A 72 19.73 -40.52 6.65
C THR A 72 19.83 -40.95 8.11
N GLY A 73 18.98 -41.87 8.55
CA GLY A 73 18.82 -42.21 9.97
C GLY A 73 18.12 -41.12 10.80
N VAL A 74 17.61 -40.05 10.16
CA VAL A 74 16.95 -38.93 10.83
C VAL A 74 15.47 -38.90 10.50
N TRP A 75 14.63 -38.86 11.53
CA TRP A 75 13.20 -38.61 11.39
C TRP A 75 12.89 -37.16 11.74
N TRP A 76 12.45 -36.37 10.75
CA TRP A 76 12.08 -34.98 10.98
C TRP A 76 10.70 -34.88 11.61
N GLU A 77 10.63 -34.29 12.79
CA GLU A 77 9.40 -34.21 13.59
C GLU A 77 8.40 -33.19 13.01
N SER A 78 8.92 -32.06 12.52
CA SER A 78 8.12 -30.98 11.93
C SER A 78 7.58 -31.38 10.55
N HIS A 79 6.28 -31.18 10.35
CA HIS A 79 5.64 -31.36 9.04
C HIS A 79 6.28 -30.47 7.97
N TYR A 80 6.60 -29.23 8.32
CA TYR A 80 7.16 -28.25 7.39
C TYR A 80 8.55 -28.66 6.87
N THR A 81 9.39 -29.25 7.73
CA THR A 81 10.69 -29.78 7.33
C THR A 81 10.53 -30.96 6.37
N ARG A 82 9.60 -31.88 6.64
CA ARG A 82 9.32 -33.03 5.76
C ARG A 82 8.83 -32.58 4.39
N VAL A 83 7.91 -31.61 4.33
CA VAL A 83 7.45 -31.02 3.07
C VAL A 83 8.62 -30.34 2.33
N SER A 84 9.42 -29.52 3.02
CA SER A 84 10.58 -28.87 2.40
C SER A 84 11.57 -29.88 1.80
N MET A 85 11.79 -31.00 2.48
CA MET A 85 12.59 -32.10 1.93
C MET A 85 11.96 -32.76 0.71
N ALA A 86 10.64 -32.98 0.71
CA ALA A 86 9.95 -33.53 -0.45
C ALA A 86 10.13 -32.63 -1.69
N HIS A 87 10.03 -31.31 -1.52
CA HIS A 87 10.36 -30.34 -2.57
C HIS A 87 11.82 -30.46 -3.02
N GLY A 88 12.76 -30.59 -2.07
CA GLY A 88 14.17 -30.83 -2.36
C GLY A 88 14.40 -32.10 -3.19
N MET A 89 13.70 -33.20 -2.87
CA MET A 89 13.79 -34.47 -3.60
C MET A 89 13.24 -34.34 -5.04
N MET A 90 12.14 -33.61 -5.23
CA MET A 90 11.60 -33.34 -6.57
C MET A 90 12.56 -32.50 -7.42
N ILE A 91 13.15 -31.45 -6.83
CA ILE A 91 14.14 -30.60 -7.52
C ILE A 91 15.42 -31.40 -7.83
N LYS A 92 15.86 -32.26 -6.91
CA LYS A 92 17.00 -33.15 -7.13
C LYS A 92 16.72 -34.13 -8.26
N HIS A 93 15.54 -34.75 -8.28
CA HIS A 93 15.09 -35.61 -9.37
C HIS A 93 15.08 -34.86 -10.70
N ALA A 94 14.51 -33.65 -10.74
CA ALA A 94 14.50 -32.82 -11.93
C ALA A 94 15.91 -32.50 -12.45
N LYS A 95 16.84 -32.19 -11.53
CA LYS A 95 18.25 -31.96 -11.86
C LYS A 95 18.90 -33.21 -12.45
N GLU A 96 18.69 -34.38 -11.85
CA GLU A 96 19.23 -35.66 -12.33
C GLU A 96 18.67 -36.03 -13.71
N GLN A 97 17.38 -35.77 -13.95
CA GLN A 97 16.73 -35.97 -15.25
C GLN A 97 17.02 -34.86 -16.27
N LYS A 98 17.73 -33.81 -15.87
CA LYS A 98 18.07 -32.64 -16.70
C LYS A 98 16.84 -31.94 -17.29
N TYR A 99 15.75 -31.89 -16.53
CA TYR A 99 14.61 -31.07 -16.94
C TYR A 99 14.99 -29.60 -16.90
N ASN A 100 14.65 -28.86 -17.97
CA ASN A 100 15.06 -27.47 -18.08
C ASN A 100 14.24 -26.56 -17.16
N ASN A 101 12.94 -26.79 -17.10
CA ASN A 101 12.04 -26.15 -16.16
C ASN A 101 10.97 -27.13 -15.71
N ILE A 102 10.46 -26.93 -14.50
CA ILE A 102 9.47 -27.82 -13.88
C ILE A 102 8.36 -27.01 -13.26
N VAL A 103 7.18 -27.63 -13.18
CA VAL A 103 6.10 -27.20 -12.28
C VAL A 103 6.11 -28.12 -11.07
N VAL A 104 6.07 -27.55 -9.88
CA VAL A 104 5.80 -28.27 -8.64
C VAL A 104 4.45 -27.78 -8.13
N MET A 105 3.53 -28.71 -7.85
CA MET A 105 2.24 -28.41 -7.25
C MET A 105 1.89 -29.42 -6.15
N GLU A 106 1.12 -28.98 -5.17
CA GLU A 106 0.57 -29.83 -4.10
C GLU A 106 -0.83 -30.34 -4.51
N GLU A 107 -1.26 -31.48 -3.96
CA GLU A 107 -2.56 -32.10 -4.30
C GLU A 107 -3.76 -31.18 -4.00
N ASP A 108 -3.62 -30.29 -3.03
CA ASP A 108 -4.66 -29.35 -2.62
C ASP A 108 -4.58 -28.01 -3.37
N THR A 109 -3.72 -27.87 -4.37
CA THR A 109 -3.74 -26.71 -5.27
C THR A 109 -5.01 -26.71 -6.12
N THR A 110 -5.72 -25.59 -6.10
CA THR A 110 -6.94 -25.39 -6.89
C THR A 110 -6.82 -24.15 -7.76
N VAL A 111 -7.44 -24.20 -8.95
CA VAL A 111 -7.49 -23.05 -9.84
C VAL A 111 -8.49 -22.04 -9.30
N ASN A 112 -8.06 -20.79 -9.20
CA ASN A 112 -8.93 -19.68 -8.88
C ASN A 112 -9.77 -19.30 -10.11
N HIS A 113 -11.00 -19.82 -10.17
CA HIS A 113 -11.90 -19.60 -11.31
C HIS A 113 -12.41 -18.16 -11.44
N GLU A 114 -12.17 -17.30 -10.44
CA GLU A 114 -12.55 -15.88 -10.47
C GLU A 114 -11.50 -15.01 -11.21
N VAL A 115 -10.29 -15.52 -11.40
CA VAL A 115 -9.19 -14.81 -12.05
C VAL A 115 -9.03 -15.29 -13.49
N ASN A 116 -9.45 -14.46 -14.44
CA ASN A 116 -9.19 -14.70 -15.86
C ASN A 116 -7.75 -14.29 -16.19
N ILE A 117 -6.98 -15.20 -16.80
CA ILE A 117 -5.65 -14.89 -17.32
C ILE A 117 -5.82 -14.11 -18.63
N HIS A 118 -5.27 -12.90 -18.68
CA HIS A 118 -5.26 -12.08 -19.89
C HIS A 118 -4.50 -12.81 -21.00
N PRO A 119 -4.99 -12.82 -22.25
CA PRO A 119 -4.33 -13.52 -23.37
C PRO A 119 -2.86 -13.16 -23.53
N ASP A 120 -2.49 -11.88 -23.35
CA ASP A 120 -1.09 -11.45 -23.43
C ASP A 120 -0.25 -11.96 -22.27
N THR A 121 -0.82 -12.07 -21.07
CA THR A 121 -0.15 -12.67 -19.91
C THR A 121 0.09 -14.16 -20.16
N GLU A 122 -0.90 -14.87 -20.70
CA GLU A 122 -0.75 -16.26 -21.11
C GLU A 122 0.37 -16.40 -22.16
N ALA A 123 0.36 -15.56 -23.20
CA ALA A 123 1.39 -15.57 -24.24
C ALA A 123 2.79 -15.34 -23.67
N ASP A 124 2.95 -14.38 -22.75
CA ASP A 124 4.21 -14.08 -22.09
C ASP A 124 4.71 -15.23 -21.21
N MET A 125 3.82 -15.85 -20.42
CA MET A 125 4.13 -17.05 -19.64
C MET A 125 4.58 -18.21 -20.53
N LEU A 126 3.91 -18.43 -21.66
CA LEU A 126 4.29 -19.45 -22.62
C LEU A 126 5.65 -19.18 -23.25
N LYS A 127 5.98 -17.91 -23.57
CA LYS A 127 7.32 -17.52 -24.05
C LYS A 127 8.39 -17.79 -22.99
N LEU A 128 8.14 -17.40 -21.73
CA LEU A 128 9.07 -17.64 -20.61
C LEU A 128 9.38 -19.12 -20.39
N LEU A 129 8.34 -19.98 -20.46
CA LEU A 129 8.47 -21.42 -20.21
C LEU A 129 9.07 -22.18 -21.39
N ARG A 130 8.81 -21.74 -22.62
CA ARG A 130 9.38 -22.35 -23.83
C ARG A 130 10.77 -21.81 -24.18
N GLU A 131 11.16 -20.70 -23.55
CA GLU A 131 12.38 -19.95 -23.84
C GLU A 131 12.43 -19.43 -25.29
N ASP A 132 11.25 -19.21 -25.89
CA ASP A 132 11.07 -18.65 -27.22
C ASP A 132 11.18 -17.11 -27.16
N PHE A 133 12.38 -16.61 -26.88
CA PHE A 133 12.64 -15.17 -26.80
C PHE A 133 13.11 -14.60 -28.14
N ASP A 134 12.30 -13.72 -28.71
CA ASP A 134 12.74 -12.81 -29.77
C ASP A 134 13.05 -11.44 -29.15
N THR A 135 14.33 -11.05 -29.21
CA THR A 135 14.79 -9.75 -28.69
C THR A 135 14.23 -8.55 -29.45
N GLU A 136 13.71 -8.74 -30.67
CA GLU A 136 13.12 -7.68 -31.49
C GLU A 136 11.59 -7.58 -31.33
N THR A 137 10.89 -8.68 -30.99
CA THR A 137 9.42 -8.74 -30.97
C THR A 137 8.79 -9.15 -29.63
N SER A 138 9.58 -9.53 -28.62
CA SER A 138 9.01 -9.91 -27.32
C SER A 138 8.37 -8.70 -26.63
N SER A 139 7.05 -8.76 -26.53
CA SER A 139 6.14 -7.82 -25.87
C SER A 139 6.25 -7.80 -24.33
N LEU A 140 7.32 -8.33 -23.74
CA LEU A 140 7.59 -8.27 -22.30
C LEU A 140 7.94 -6.82 -21.94
N GLY A 141 6.92 -5.99 -21.93
CA GLY A 141 6.96 -4.53 -21.87
C GLY A 141 7.92 -3.98 -20.81
N ARG A 142 8.76 -3.05 -21.25
CA ARG A 142 9.59 -2.16 -20.40
C ARG A 142 10.61 -2.82 -19.45
N VAL A 143 10.63 -4.15 -19.29
CA VAL A 143 11.73 -4.87 -18.61
C VAL A 143 12.66 -5.39 -19.69
N GLN A 144 13.78 -4.70 -19.93
CA GLN A 144 14.88 -5.32 -20.66
C GLN A 144 15.33 -6.54 -19.86
N LEU A 145 15.03 -7.73 -20.39
CA LEU A 145 15.64 -8.96 -19.91
C LEU A 145 17.14 -8.81 -20.15
N GLU A 146 17.90 -8.68 -19.06
CA GLU A 146 19.36 -8.57 -19.14
C GLU A 146 19.91 -9.84 -19.80
N LEU A 147 20.97 -9.72 -20.59
CA LEU A 147 21.71 -10.91 -21.01
C LEU A 147 22.62 -11.33 -19.85
N ASP A 148 22.67 -12.62 -19.56
CA ASP A 148 23.68 -13.17 -18.68
C ASP A 148 25.08 -13.07 -19.33
N GLU A 149 26.10 -13.45 -18.57
CA GLU A 149 27.50 -13.41 -19.00
C GLU A 149 27.80 -14.28 -20.24
N HIS A 150 26.86 -15.15 -20.63
CA HIS A 150 26.94 -16.02 -21.81
C HIS A 150 26.09 -15.48 -22.98
N GLY A 151 25.50 -14.29 -22.88
CA GLY A 151 24.65 -13.70 -23.90
C GLY A 151 23.26 -14.34 -23.97
N SER A 152 22.84 -15.11 -22.96
CA SER A 152 21.49 -15.68 -22.87
C SER A 152 20.60 -14.77 -22.05
N LEU A 153 19.33 -14.59 -22.43
CA LEU A 153 18.41 -13.75 -21.66
C LEU A 153 18.26 -14.30 -20.24
N ALA A 154 18.63 -13.49 -19.24
CA ALA A 154 18.43 -13.72 -17.82
C ALA A 154 16.94 -13.66 -17.49
N SER A 155 16.20 -14.70 -17.86
CA SER A 155 14.75 -14.58 -18.03
C SER A 155 13.97 -14.68 -16.72
N TRP A 156 14.24 -15.68 -15.88
CA TRP A 156 13.55 -15.93 -14.60
C TRP A 156 14.15 -17.13 -13.84
N ASN A 157 14.02 -17.22 -12.52
CA ASN A 157 14.41 -18.42 -11.77
C ASN A 157 13.19 -19.17 -11.23
N VAL A 158 12.24 -18.41 -10.69
CA VAL A 158 11.00 -18.91 -10.11
C VAL A 158 9.85 -18.09 -10.69
N ILE A 159 8.76 -18.75 -11.09
CA ILE A 159 7.48 -18.09 -11.32
C ILE A 159 6.48 -18.60 -10.29
N ARG A 160 5.73 -17.70 -9.66
CA ARG A 160 4.77 -18.01 -8.60
C ARG A 160 3.35 -17.66 -9.06
N PRO A 161 2.58 -18.65 -9.55
CA PRO A 161 1.16 -18.48 -9.89
C PRO A 161 0.27 -18.25 -8.67
N ALA A 162 0.75 -18.67 -7.49
CA ALA A 162 0.18 -18.39 -6.18
C ALA A 162 1.24 -17.81 -5.26
N PHE A 163 0.80 -16.86 -4.44
CA PHE A 163 1.54 -16.41 -3.28
C PHE A 163 0.59 -15.93 -2.20
N ARG A 164 1.07 -15.97 -0.96
CA ARG A 164 0.39 -15.41 0.21
C ARG A 164 1.26 -14.32 0.84
N PRO A 165 0.84 -13.05 0.79
CA PRO A 165 1.53 -11.97 1.49
C PRO A 165 1.52 -12.24 3.01
N HIS A 166 2.68 -12.28 3.66
CA HIS A 166 2.77 -12.29 5.12
C HIS A 166 3.20 -10.89 5.60
N LEU A 167 2.49 -10.33 6.59
CA LEU A 167 2.78 -9.02 7.20
C LEU A 167 2.57 -7.77 6.31
N PHE A 168 1.69 -7.83 5.33
CA PHE A 168 1.03 -6.64 4.79
C PHE A 168 -0.14 -6.32 5.76
N GLU A 169 -1.09 -5.42 5.55
CA GLU A 169 -1.68 -4.69 6.72
C GLU A 169 -2.74 -5.46 7.57
N LYS A 170 -2.69 -5.30 8.92
CA LYS A 170 -3.43 -6.05 9.97
C LYS A 170 -4.97 -5.95 9.90
N PHE A 171 -5.66 -7.10 9.96
CA PHE A 171 -6.97 -7.24 10.64
C PHE A 171 -7.00 -8.50 11.53
N GLU A 172 -7.57 -8.39 12.74
CA GLU A 172 -7.76 -9.49 13.69
C GLU A 172 -9.17 -10.08 13.58
N THR A 173 -9.31 -11.41 13.41
CA THR A 173 -10.58 -12.09 13.73
C THR A 173 -10.34 -13.30 14.64
N ARG A 174 -11.06 -13.35 15.76
CA ARG A 174 -11.02 -14.46 16.71
C ARG A 174 -11.92 -15.60 16.25
N LYS A 175 -11.36 -16.80 16.06
CA LYS A 175 -12.15 -18.05 16.11
C LYS A 175 -12.36 -18.44 17.58
N GLN A 176 -13.59 -18.73 17.96
CA GLN A 176 -13.87 -19.28 19.30
C GLN A 176 -13.20 -20.66 19.45
N GLY A 177 -12.29 -20.79 20.42
CA GLY A 177 -11.99 -22.07 21.05
C GLY A 177 -10.62 -22.72 20.81
N LYS A 178 -9.75 -22.20 19.92
CA LYS A 178 -8.35 -22.68 19.81
C LYS A 178 -7.43 -21.50 19.48
N GLY A 179 -6.48 -21.23 20.37
CA GLY A 179 -5.68 -20.00 20.44
C GLY A 179 -4.62 -19.82 19.36
N TYR A 180 -5.03 -19.72 18.09
CA TYR A 180 -4.19 -19.15 17.03
C TYR A 180 -4.81 -17.83 16.56
N ILE A 181 -3.95 -16.81 16.39
CA ILE A 181 -4.29 -15.49 15.84
C ILE A 181 -3.99 -15.54 14.35
N GLU A 182 -5.01 -15.41 13.52
CA GLU A 182 -4.85 -15.32 12.08
C GLU A 182 -4.78 -13.84 11.69
N VAL A 183 -3.65 -13.42 11.11
CA VAL A 183 -3.41 -12.05 10.66
C VAL A 183 -3.53 -12.04 9.14
N THR A 184 -4.56 -11.41 8.59
CA THR A 184 -4.78 -11.29 7.14
C THR A 184 -4.53 -9.87 6.66
N THR A 185 -4.01 -9.77 5.45
CA THR A 185 -3.01 -8.78 5.02
C THR A 185 -3.10 -8.65 3.50
N GLY A 186 -3.85 -7.67 2.98
CA GLY A 186 -4.22 -7.59 1.56
C GLY A 186 -3.16 -7.00 0.61
N VAL A 187 -3.28 -7.26 -0.70
CA VAL A 187 -2.57 -6.49 -1.75
C VAL A 187 -3.48 -5.35 -2.24
N LYS A 188 -3.02 -4.09 -2.09
CA LYS A 188 -3.78 -2.82 -2.31
C LYS A 188 -4.40 -2.60 -3.71
N ASP A 189 -4.08 -3.41 -4.71
CA ASP A 189 -4.58 -3.27 -6.09
C ASP A 189 -4.42 -4.58 -6.86
N VAL A 190 -5.52 -5.22 -7.28
CA VAL A 190 -5.51 -6.44 -8.10
C VAL A 190 -4.91 -6.27 -9.50
N THR A 191 -4.71 -5.04 -9.97
CA THR A 191 -4.21 -4.75 -11.33
C THR A 191 -2.77 -4.26 -11.36
N ARG A 192 -2.13 -4.04 -10.19
CA ARG A 192 -0.74 -3.60 -10.10
C ARG A 192 0.08 -4.50 -9.20
N CYS A 193 1.31 -4.75 -9.60
CA CYS A 193 2.22 -5.60 -8.84
C CYS A 193 2.41 -5.09 -7.40
N PRO A 194 2.63 -6.00 -6.42
CA PRO A 194 2.86 -5.62 -5.04
C PRO A 194 4.00 -4.61 -4.92
N SER A 195 3.69 -3.35 -4.58
CA SER A 195 4.67 -2.27 -4.46
C SER A 195 5.65 -2.51 -3.31
N GLN A 196 5.18 -3.20 -2.27
CA GLN A 196 5.96 -3.55 -1.10
C GLN A 196 7.07 -4.58 -1.39
N CYS A 197 6.93 -5.35 -2.46
CA CYS A 197 8.00 -6.21 -2.98
C CYS A 197 8.88 -5.50 -4.02
N ALA A 198 8.73 -4.18 -4.21
CA ALA A 198 9.34 -3.40 -5.28
C ALA A 198 9.16 -4.08 -6.67
N CYS A 199 7.99 -4.69 -6.87
CA CYS A 199 7.69 -5.48 -8.04
C CYS A 199 7.27 -4.58 -9.20
N ARG A 200 7.69 -4.92 -10.43
CA ARG A 200 7.37 -4.15 -11.64
C ARG A 200 6.45 -4.95 -12.54
N ASN A 201 5.38 -4.30 -13.02
CA ASN A 201 4.50 -4.92 -14.01
C ASN A 201 5.22 -4.98 -15.35
N THR A 202 5.14 -6.13 -16.00
CA THR A 202 5.79 -6.37 -17.30
C THR A 202 5.00 -5.75 -18.44
N GLN A 203 3.73 -5.41 -18.26
CA GLN A 203 3.00 -4.63 -19.26
C GLN A 203 1.80 -3.91 -18.64
N GLU A 204 1.37 -2.83 -19.26
CA GLU A 204 0.19 -2.10 -18.83
C GLU A 204 -1.06 -2.98 -18.99
N GLY A 205 -1.77 -3.25 -17.90
CA GLY A 205 -2.91 -4.18 -17.87
C GLY A 205 -2.55 -5.67 -17.81
N GLY A 206 -1.25 -6.01 -17.76
CA GLY A 206 -0.78 -7.39 -17.59
C GLY A 206 -0.86 -7.87 -16.14
N GLN A 207 -0.90 -9.19 -15.96
CA GLN A 207 -0.92 -9.84 -14.64
C GLN A 207 0.46 -10.35 -14.22
N LEU A 208 1.49 -10.12 -15.02
CA LEU A 208 2.81 -10.68 -14.79
C LEU A 208 3.75 -9.63 -14.18
N CYS A 209 4.39 -10.02 -13.09
CA CYS A 209 5.01 -9.11 -12.14
C CYS A 209 6.43 -9.57 -11.82
N ALA A 210 7.45 -8.79 -12.19
CA ALA A 210 8.86 -9.12 -11.95
C ALA A 210 9.39 -8.49 -10.66
N LEU A 211 9.92 -9.29 -9.74
CA LEU A 211 10.58 -8.80 -8.53
C LEU A 211 11.93 -8.18 -8.88
N SER A 212 12.20 -6.98 -8.35
CA SER A 212 13.48 -6.30 -8.53
C SER A 212 14.61 -6.90 -7.67
N ALA A 213 14.27 -7.61 -6.58
CA ALA A 213 15.21 -8.31 -5.72
C ALA A 213 14.55 -9.54 -5.06
N ALA A 214 15.37 -10.45 -4.53
CA ALA A 214 14.92 -11.49 -3.62
C ALA A 214 14.59 -10.89 -2.24
N GLY A 215 13.91 -11.64 -1.38
CA GLY A 215 13.68 -11.28 0.01
C GLY A 215 12.29 -10.76 0.34
N CYS A 216 11.35 -10.71 -0.62
CA CYS A 216 9.96 -10.37 -0.28
C CYS A 216 9.27 -11.55 0.45
N ASP A 217 8.65 -11.28 1.61
CA ASP A 217 7.94 -12.29 2.44
C ASP A 217 6.62 -12.72 1.79
N LEU A 218 6.78 -13.51 0.73
CA LEU A 218 5.73 -14.12 -0.05
C LEU A 218 5.74 -15.61 0.27
N ARG A 219 4.69 -16.07 0.92
CA ARG A 219 4.53 -17.48 1.32
C ARG A 219 3.75 -18.26 0.29
N SER A 220 3.56 -19.55 0.56
CA SER A 220 2.88 -20.54 -0.30
C SER A 220 3.83 -21.26 -1.27
N SER A 221 3.94 -22.57 -1.07
CA SER A 221 4.58 -23.56 -1.93
C SER A 221 3.59 -24.42 -2.71
N ASP A 222 2.29 -24.12 -2.59
CA ASP A 222 1.19 -24.85 -3.23
C ASP A 222 1.44 -24.99 -4.74
N MET A 223 1.91 -23.93 -5.41
CA MET A 223 2.35 -24.03 -6.79
C MET A 223 3.46 -23.05 -7.13
N TYR A 224 4.52 -23.55 -7.75
CA TYR A 224 5.55 -22.72 -8.38
C TYR A 224 6.19 -23.40 -9.57
N MET A 225 6.79 -22.58 -10.43
CA MET A 225 7.58 -23.03 -11.57
C MET A 225 9.03 -22.72 -11.29
N LEU A 226 9.93 -23.64 -11.64
CA LEU A 226 11.34 -23.55 -11.33
C LEU A 226 12.19 -23.85 -12.55
N HIS A 227 13.10 -22.94 -12.88
CA HIS A 227 14.10 -23.17 -13.91
C HIS A 227 15.32 -23.90 -13.34
N SER A 228 15.95 -24.74 -14.16
CA SER A 228 17.20 -25.46 -13.89
C SER A 228 18.32 -24.62 -13.27
N ARG A 229 18.43 -23.34 -13.64
CA ARG A 229 19.39 -22.37 -13.09
C ARG A 229 19.25 -22.16 -11.57
N ALA A 230 18.06 -22.41 -11.03
CA ALA A 230 17.78 -22.25 -9.61
C ALA A 230 17.89 -23.55 -8.80
N TYR A 231 18.14 -24.70 -9.44
CA TYR A 231 18.25 -25.99 -8.73
C TYR A 231 19.39 -25.95 -7.71
N ASP A 232 20.56 -25.46 -8.11
CA ASP A 232 21.73 -25.37 -7.23
C ASP A 232 21.61 -24.26 -6.18
N LEU A 233 20.71 -23.29 -6.38
CA LEU A 233 20.38 -22.29 -5.38
C LEU A 233 19.44 -22.86 -4.31
N MET A 234 18.45 -23.67 -4.70
CA MET A 234 17.42 -24.18 -3.79
C MET A 234 17.84 -25.44 -3.03
N LEU A 235 18.55 -26.37 -3.67
CA LEU A 235 18.86 -27.67 -3.07
C LEU A 235 19.62 -27.56 -1.74
N PRO A 236 20.67 -26.72 -1.60
CA PRO A 236 21.36 -26.58 -0.32
C PRO A 236 20.44 -26.07 0.79
N LEU A 237 19.50 -25.18 0.48
CA LEU A 237 18.56 -24.59 1.44
C LEU A 237 17.50 -25.60 1.90
N LEU A 238 17.01 -26.45 1.00
CA LEU A 238 15.96 -27.43 1.30
C LEU A 238 16.46 -28.62 2.12
N PHE A 239 17.76 -28.93 2.03
CA PHE A 239 18.36 -30.06 2.76
C PHE A 239 19.07 -29.66 4.06
N VAL A 240 18.99 -28.39 4.50
CA VAL A 240 19.49 -27.99 5.82
C VAL A 240 18.69 -28.67 6.94
N GLY A 241 17.40 -28.90 6.73
CA GLY A 241 16.56 -29.69 7.64
C GLY A 241 16.17 -28.95 8.93
N THR A 242 16.09 -27.61 8.91
CA THR A 242 15.66 -26.81 10.06
C THR A 242 14.31 -26.17 9.81
N ASP A 243 13.62 -25.78 10.90
CA ASP A 243 12.40 -24.96 10.81
C ASP A 243 12.71 -23.51 10.35
N GLU A 244 13.98 -23.14 10.21
CA GLU A 244 14.40 -21.82 9.71
C GLU A 244 14.54 -21.78 8.16
N THR A 245 14.61 -22.94 7.50
CA THR A 245 14.82 -23.04 6.05
C THR A 245 13.63 -23.69 5.33
N ILE A 246 12.41 -23.37 5.77
CA ILE A 246 11.18 -23.94 5.21
C ILE A 246 10.92 -23.38 3.81
N ILE A 247 10.43 -24.24 2.90
CA ILE A 247 10.13 -23.89 1.50
C ILE A 247 9.23 -22.65 1.38
N ASP A 248 8.17 -22.61 2.18
CA ASP A 248 7.13 -21.58 2.15
C ASP A 248 7.65 -20.17 2.43
N HIS A 249 8.40 -19.98 3.50
CA HIS A 249 8.70 -18.64 4.04
C HIS A 249 10.19 -18.30 4.05
N PHE A 250 11.07 -19.20 3.61
CA PHE A 250 12.49 -18.92 3.56
C PHE A 250 13.06 -19.22 2.17
N VAL A 251 12.91 -20.44 1.67
CA VAL A 251 13.61 -20.85 0.44
C VAL A 251 13.10 -20.06 -0.76
N LEU A 252 11.78 -20.08 -1.03
CA LEU A 252 11.22 -19.38 -2.19
C LEU A 252 11.43 -17.86 -2.13
N GLN A 253 11.39 -17.27 -0.93
CA GLN A 253 11.64 -15.85 -0.69
C GLN A 253 13.05 -15.43 -1.11
N ASN A 254 14.05 -16.29 -0.91
CA ASN A 254 15.45 -15.94 -1.13
C ASN A 254 15.96 -16.24 -2.55
N ILE A 255 15.10 -16.67 -3.48
CA ILE A 255 15.51 -16.90 -4.87
C ILE A 255 15.36 -15.59 -5.69
N PRO A 256 16.45 -15.08 -6.30
CA PRO A 256 16.40 -13.87 -7.14
C PRO A 256 15.73 -14.17 -8.49
N LYS A 257 15.42 -13.13 -9.27
CA LYS A 257 14.75 -13.26 -10.59
C LYS A 257 13.40 -13.99 -10.49
N THR A 258 12.65 -13.66 -9.46
CA THR A 258 11.32 -14.26 -9.19
C THR A 258 10.23 -13.42 -9.84
N TRP A 259 9.29 -14.11 -10.49
CA TRP A 259 8.14 -13.54 -11.16
C TRP A 259 6.87 -14.00 -10.45
N LEU A 260 5.88 -13.12 -10.35
CA LEU A 260 4.59 -13.36 -9.71
C LEU A 260 3.51 -13.24 -10.76
N LEU A 261 2.47 -14.07 -10.66
CA LEU A 261 1.23 -13.86 -11.37
C LEU A 261 0.24 -13.19 -10.40
N HIS A 262 -0.17 -11.97 -10.72
CA HIS A 262 -1.00 -11.13 -9.87
C HIS A 262 -2.26 -10.65 -10.62
N PRO A 263 -3.48 -10.94 -10.14
CA PRO A 263 -3.77 -11.72 -8.93
C PRO A 263 -3.34 -13.19 -9.05
N SER A 264 -3.18 -13.87 -7.92
CA SER A 264 -2.86 -15.31 -7.93
C SER A 264 -3.96 -16.12 -8.61
N VAL A 265 -3.55 -17.05 -9.47
CA VAL A 265 -4.47 -17.90 -10.25
C VAL A 265 -4.68 -19.27 -9.65
N THR A 266 -3.91 -19.61 -8.61
CA THR A 266 -4.14 -20.80 -7.77
C THR A 266 -4.28 -20.43 -6.30
N ILE A 267 -5.02 -21.24 -5.57
CA ILE A 267 -5.25 -21.14 -4.12
C ILE A 267 -5.20 -22.54 -3.48
N GLN A 268 -5.00 -22.59 -2.17
CA GLN A 268 -4.84 -23.85 -1.44
C GLN A 268 -6.17 -24.31 -0.85
N ALA A 269 -6.60 -25.54 -1.19
CA ALA A 269 -7.92 -26.03 -0.85
C ALA A 269 -8.09 -26.40 0.63
N HIS A 270 -7.03 -26.88 1.26
CA HIS A 270 -7.04 -27.45 2.61
C HIS A 270 -6.23 -26.60 3.60
N LEU A 271 -6.32 -25.28 3.46
CA LEU A 271 -5.70 -24.33 4.38
C LEU A 271 -6.57 -24.12 5.64
N ASP A 272 -5.95 -23.68 6.74
CA ASP A 272 -6.62 -23.34 8.00
C ASP A 272 -7.57 -22.13 7.89
N ILE A 273 -7.55 -21.48 6.72
CA ILE A 273 -8.24 -20.24 6.35
C ILE A 273 -9.13 -20.49 5.12
N SER A 274 -10.33 -19.89 5.09
CA SER A 274 -11.32 -20.16 4.03
C SER A 274 -10.88 -19.66 2.65
N HIS A 275 -11.37 -20.28 1.57
CA HIS A 275 -11.12 -19.82 0.18
C HIS A 275 -11.47 -18.35 0.00
N ALA A 276 -12.64 -17.93 0.49
CA ALA A 276 -13.08 -16.53 0.45
C ALA A 276 -12.10 -15.57 1.14
N LEU A 277 -11.41 -16.03 2.19
CA LEU A 277 -10.41 -15.23 2.91
C LEU A 277 -9.07 -15.18 2.16
N GLN A 278 -8.66 -16.28 1.52
CA GLN A 278 -7.50 -16.29 0.62
C GLN A 278 -7.68 -15.32 -0.54
N LEU A 279 -8.88 -15.29 -1.12
CA LEU A 279 -9.26 -14.36 -2.19
C LEU A 279 -9.28 -12.91 -1.69
N LYS A 280 -9.88 -12.65 -0.53
CA LYS A 280 -9.93 -11.31 0.07
C LYS A 280 -8.53 -10.73 0.35
N VAL A 281 -7.58 -11.57 0.74
CA VAL A 281 -6.15 -11.21 0.94
C VAL A 281 -5.46 -10.84 -0.38
N GLN A 282 -5.97 -11.31 -1.51
CA GLN A 282 -5.44 -11.03 -2.85
C GLN A 282 -6.21 -9.91 -3.57
N ASP A 283 -7.46 -9.67 -3.18
CA ASP A 283 -8.44 -8.76 -3.79
C ASP A 283 -8.77 -7.54 -2.92
N GLU A 284 -7.78 -6.89 -2.29
CA GLU A 284 -8.02 -5.52 -1.84
C GLU A 284 -8.08 -4.59 -3.08
N ARG A 285 -9.15 -4.72 -3.88
CA ARG A 285 -9.76 -3.57 -4.50
C ARG A 285 -10.21 -2.68 -3.36
N GLN A 286 -9.43 -1.65 -3.12
CA GLN A 286 -9.88 -0.29 -2.89
C GLN A 286 -8.61 0.54 -2.73
N ARG A 287 -8.20 1.22 -3.82
CA ARG A 287 -7.15 2.23 -3.73
C ARG A 287 -7.77 3.40 -3.02
N HIS A 288 -7.38 3.53 -1.77
CA HIS A 288 -7.85 4.53 -0.87
C HIS A 288 -7.05 5.80 -1.04
N ASP A 289 -7.71 6.92 -1.33
CA ASP A 289 -7.02 8.19 -1.36
C ASP A 289 -6.65 8.56 0.09
N VAL A 290 -5.37 8.42 0.42
CA VAL A 290 -4.86 8.76 1.75
C VAL A 290 -4.71 10.27 1.85
N VAL A 291 -5.38 10.88 2.83
CA VAL A 291 -5.29 12.32 3.13
C VAL A 291 -4.67 12.49 4.51
N ILE A 292 -3.66 13.36 4.62
CA ILE A 292 -2.87 13.56 5.85
C ILE A 292 -2.95 15.00 6.33
N CYS A 293 -3.14 15.19 7.63
CA CYS A 293 -3.02 16.49 8.32
C CYS A 293 -1.80 16.49 9.25
N GLU A 294 -0.86 17.43 9.10
CA GLU A 294 0.29 17.58 10.04
C GLU A 294 0.64 19.05 10.25
N SER A 295 0.69 19.49 11.51
CA SER A 295 1.20 20.79 11.94
C SER A 295 2.60 20.69 12.56
N ARG A 296 3.32 21.82 12.65
CA ARG A 296 4.72 21.90 13.06
C ARG A 296 5.05 23.21 13.78
N HIS A 297 4.83 23.30 15.09
CA HIS A 297 5.34 24.46 15.82
C HIS A 297 6.73 24.23 16.42
N SER A 298 7.51 25.31 16.59
CA SER A 298 8.68 25.34 17.46
C SER A 298 8.29 25.93 18.81
N ALA A 299 7.59 25.16 19.64
CA ALA A 299 7.47 25.49 21.06
C ALA A 299 8.67 24.91 21.84
N TRP A 300 8.94 25.48 23.01
CA TRP A 300 9.94 24.92 23.92
C TRP A 300 9.32 23.69 24.61
N PHE A 301 9.76 22.50 24.21
CA PHE A 301 9.29 21.23 24.75
C PHE A 301 10.36 20.65 25.70
N PRO A 302 10.26 20.89 27.02
CA PRO A 302 11.30 20.49 27.98
C PRO A 302 11.46 18.97 28.14
N TRP A 303 10.43 18.19 27.79
CA TRP A 303 10.44 16.74 27.80
C TRP A 303 11.15 16.12 26.58
N THR A 304 11.40 16.91 25.54
CA THR A 304 12.07 16.45 24.33
C THR A 304 13.56 16.77 24.38
N GLU A 305 14.41 15.80 24.02
CA GLU A 305 15.84 16.05 23.94
C GLU A 305 16.16 17.24 23.00
N ARG A 306 17.00 18.17 23.47
CA ARG A 306 17.36 19.38 22.71
C ARG A 306 17.94 19.08 21.32
N ALA A 307 18.59 17.93 21.14
CA ALA A 307 19.13 17.50 19.86
C ALA A 307 18.01 17.26 18.83
N LEU A 308 16.92 16.60 19.26
CA LEU A 308 15.75 16.32 18.44
C LEU A 308 15.00 17.60 18.07
N MET A 309 15.01 18.60 18.95
CA MET A 309 14.32 19.88 18.73
C MET A 309 14.98 20.82 17.71
N LYS A 310 16.21 20.52 17.27
CA LYS A 310 16.89 21.31 16.23
C LYS A 310 16.06 21.30 14.95
N ALA A 311 15.84 22.48 14.35
CA ALA A 311 14.96 22.64 13.18
C ALA A 311 15.29 21.69 12.01
N LYS A 312 16.58 21.48 11.70
CA LYS A 312 17.03 20.52 10.69
C LYS A 312 16.75 19.07 11.08
N SER A 313 16.93 18.71 12.35
CA SER A 313 16.66 17.36 12.86
C SER A 313 15.18 17.03 12.79
N ARG A 314 14.31 17.93 13.26
CA ARG A 314 12.86 17.76 13.15
C ARG A 314 12.42 17.68 11.70
N LEU A 315 12.92 18.56 10.84
CA LEU A 315 12.59 18.55 9.41
C LEU A 315 12.91 17.21 8.74
N THR A 316 14.10 16.66 8.98
CA THR A 316 14.48 15.34 8.43
C THR A 316 13.53 14.24 8.92
N ARG A 317 13.27 14.19 10.23
CA ARG A 317 12.39 13.17 10.81
C ARG A 317 10.94 13.32 10.36
N THR A 318 10.43 14.53 10.26
CA THR A 318 9.08 14.80 9.70
C THR A 318 8.98 14.31 8.27
N ARG A 319 10.00 14.58 7.43
CA ARG A 319 10.03 14.09 6.04
C ARG A 319 10.04 12.58 5.95
N GLU A 320 10.84 11.91 6.77
CA GLU A 320 10.86 10.45 6.86
C GLU A 320 9.49 9.92 7.30
N TYR A 321 8.90 10.54 8.30
CA TYR A 321 7.56 10.18 8.80
C TYR A 321 6.49 10.36 7.73
N ILE A 322 6.44 11.50 7.02
CA ILE A 322 5.52 11.73 5.89
C ILE A 322 5.73 10.70 4.78
N ARG A 323 6.99 10.38 4.44
CA ARG A 323 7.32 9.38 3.42
C ARG A 323 6.76 8.00 3.78
N GLU A 324 6.86 7.59 5.04
CA GLU A 324 6.35 6.29 5.52
C GLU A 324 4.82 6.20 5.48
N LEU A 325 4.11 7.33 5.48
CA LEU A 325 2.66 7.34 5.38
C LEU A 325 2.15 7.02 3.96
N ASP A 326 3.00 7.19 2.93
CA ASP A 326 2.75 6.84 1.53
C ASP A 326 1.40 7.35 0.98
N ALA A 327 1.09 8.62 1.23
CA ALA A 327 -0.22 9.16 0.87
C ALA A 327 -0.37 9.59 -0.58
N ASP A 328 -1.60 9.57 -1.09
CA ASP A 328 -1.90 10.12 -2.41
C ASP A 328 -2.06 11.65 -2.38
N VAL A 329 -2.58 12.18 -1.27
CA VAL A 329 -2.83 13.60 -1.04
C VAL A 329 -2.39 13.99 0.38
N LEU A 330 -1.73 15.14 0.52
CA LEU A 330 -1.25 15.67 1.80
C LEU A 330 -1.85 17.07 2.01
N CYS A 331 -2.41 17.31 3.20
CA CYS A 331 -2.82 18.62 3.69
C CYS A 331 -1.91 19.01 4.87
N LEU A 332 -0.84 19.75 4.62
CA LEU A 332 0.17 20.06 5.63
C LEU A 332 0.02 21.50 6.14
N GLN A 333 0.29 21.73 7.43
CA GLN A 333 0.27 23.03 8.09
C GLN A 333 1.64 23.35 8.71
N GLU A 334 1.89 24.63 8.95
CA GLU A 334 3.11 25.15 9.59
C GLU A 334 4.43 24.81 8.83
N LEU A 335 4.38 24.84 7.50
CA LEU A 335 5.54 24.55 6.65
C LEU A 335 6.47 25.77 6.55
N ASP A 336 7.40 25.90 7.48
CA ASP A 336 8.50 26.84 7.34
C ASP A 336 9.45 26.42 6.19
N GLY A 337 9.84 27.39 5.35
CA GLY A 337 10.87 27.17 4.32
C GLY A 337 10.35 26.51 3.05
N TYR A 338 9.09 26.79 2.70
CA TYR A 338 8.56 26.49 1.36
C TYR A 338 8.98 27.60 0.38
N ASP A 339 9.56 27.21 -0.76
CA ASP A 339 9.98 28.14 -1.82
C ASP A 339 8.89 28.25 -2.89
N ASP A 340 8.13 29.35 -2.86
CA ASP A 340 7.01 29.57 -3.78
C ASP A 340 7.46 29.93 -5.22
N ASP A 341 8.73 30.32 -5.43
CA ASP A 341 9.22 30.94 -6.68
C ASP A 341 10.35 30.17 -7.39
N GLY A 342 10.72 28.98 -6.91
CA GLY A 342 11.83 28.19 -7.46
C GLY A 342 13.22 28.83 -7.29
N SER A 343 13.33 29.95 -6.56
CA SER A 343 14.63 30.45 -6.13
C SER A 343 15.09 29.57 -4.97
N ALA A 344 16.13 28.77 -5.22
CA ALA A 344 16.76 27.85 -4.24
C ALA A 344 17.37 28.54 -3.00
N VAL A 345 17.07 29.83 -2.79
CA VAL A 345 17.46 30.61 -1.63
C VAL A 345 16.21 30.89 -0.81
N THR A 346 15.79 29.91 -0.01
CA THR A 346 14.85 30.22 1.08
C THR A 346 15.52 31.31 1.95
N SER A 347 14.73 32.21 2.55
CA SER A 347 15.19 33.12 3.61
C SER A 347 15.66 32.38 4.89
N THR A 348 15.77 31.05 4.85
CA THR A 348 16.13 30.16 5.95
C THR A 348 17.31 29.27 5.56
N SER A 349 18.07 28.77 6.54
CA SER A 349 19.12 27.78 6.28
C SER A 349 18.57 26.34 6.13
N LEU A 350 17.25 26.19 6.03
CA LEU A 350 16.57 24.90 5.94
C LEU A 350 16.42 24.45 4.47
N PRO A 351 16.54 23.14 4.19
CA PRO A 351 16.19 22.58 2.89
C PRO A 351 14.72 22.83 2.50
N SER A 352 14.48 23.17 1.23
CA SER A 352 13.15 23.48 0.68
C SER A 352 12.15 22.34 0.82
N TRP A 353 10.91 22.64 1.25
CA TRP A 353 9.79 21.68 1.23
C TRP A 353 9.36 21.33 -0.19
N HIS A 354 9.26 22.33 -1.08
CA HIS A 354 8.86 22.13 -2.47
C HIS A 354 9.78 21.12 -3.17
N SER A 355 11.10 21.36 -3.15
CA SER A 355 12.06 20.46 -3.79
C SER A 355 12.04 19.05 -3.19
N TRP A 356 11.75 18.91 -1.89
CA TRP A 356 11.64 17.59 -1.28
C TRP A 356 10.36 16.87 -1.73
N LEU A 357 9.21 17.53 -1.70
CA LEU A 357 7.94 16.98 -2.19
C LEU A 357 8.06 16.54 -3.67
N GLU A 358 8.69 17.36 -4.52
CA GLU A 358 8.98 17.00 -5.91
C GLU A 358 9.83 15.73 -6.02
N SER A 359 10.89 15.63 -5.19
CA SER A 359 11.77 14.46 -5.17
C SER A 359 11.08 13.20 -4.68
N GLU A 360 10.04 13.34 -3.85
CA GLU A 360 9.17 12.24 -3.41
C GLU A 360 8.03 11.94 -4.41
N GLY A 361 7.98 12.63 -5.55
CA GLY A 361 6.98 12.37 -6.60
C GLY A 361 5.65 13.13 -6.42
N TYR A 362 5.59 14.10 -5.51
CA TYR A 362 4.45 15.00 -5.36
C TYR A 362 4.60 16.23 -6.24
N ASP A 363 3.46 16.85 -6.55
CA ASP A 363 3.36 18.27 -6.91
C ASP A 363 2.56 18.95 -5.79
N SER A 364 2.65 20.27 -5.66
CA SER A 364 2.13 20.95 -4.48
C SER A 364 1.79 22.42 -4.69
N ARG A 365 0.78 22.90 -3.94
CA ARG A 365 0.46 24.31 -3.77
C ARG A 365 0.64 24.69 -2.31
N HIS A 366 1.19 25.87 -2.07
CA HIS A 366 1.37 26.43 -0.74
C HIS A 366 0.77 27.82 -0.67
N VAL A 367 0.09 28.11 0.44
CA VAL A 367 -0.47 29.40 0.77
C VAL A 367 0.17 29.85 2.07
N ARG A 368 1.03 30.87 1.97
CA ARG A 368 1.68 31.48 3.13
C ARG A 368 0.67 32.32 3.92
N ARG A 369 0.84 32.36 5.24
CA ARG A 369 0.12 33.31 6.09
C ARG A 369 0.45 34.76 5.70
N THR A 370 -0.48 35.67 5.94
CA THR A 370 -0.37 37.09 5.56
C THR A 370 0.47 37.94 6.52
N ASN A 371 0.90 37.37 7.66
CA ASN A 371 1.76 38.05 8.63
C ASN A 371 3.26 37.90 8.31
N THR A 372 4.09 38.33 9.25
CA THR A 372 5.55 38.19 9.18
C THR A 372 6.05 36.77 9.44
N LYS A 373 5.18 35.82 9.82
CA LYS A 373 5.57 34.43 9.98
C LYS A 373 5.82 33.81 8.61
N LYS A 374 6.72 32.81 8.58
CA LYS A 374 7.20 32.19 7.34
C LYS A 374 6.49 30.87 7.02
N ASP A 375 5.47 30.52 7.81
CA ASP A 375 4.70 29.29 7.70
C ASP A 375 3.41 29.47 6.88
N GLY A 376 2.75 28.36 6.57
CA GLY A 376 1.55 28.35 5.74
C GLY A 376 0.88 26.99 5.64
N SER A 377 -0.09 26.92 4.73
CA SER A 377 -0.89 25.72 4.43
C SER A 377 -0.54 25.17 3.06
N CYS A 378 -0.22 23.88 2.98
CA CYS A 378 0.15 23.20 1.75
C CYS A 378 -0.84 22.08 1.42
N VAL A 379 -1.21 21.98 0.15
CA VAL A 379 -1.82 20.80 -0.44
C VAL A 379 -0.80 20.18 -1.40
N ALA A 380 -0.44 18.92 -1.20
CA ALA A 380 0.43 18.18 -2.10
C ALA A 380 -0.25 16.91 -2.59
N TRP A 381 0.03 16.49 -3.82
CA TRP A 381 -0.61 15.32 -4.43
C TRP A 381 0.37 14.54 -5.30
N ARG A 382 0.17 13.23 -5.41
CA ARG A 382 0.98 12.36 -6.27
C ARG A 382 0.80 12.74 -7.74
N ARG A 383 1.91 13.05 -8.42
CA ARG A 383 1.91 13.47 -9.86
C ARG A 383 1.37 12.40 -10.82
N ASN A 384 1.43 11.14 -10.42
CA ASN A 384 0.92 10.02 -11.22
C ASN A 384 -0.56 9.70 -10.95
N ALA A 385 -1.19 10.33 -9.96
CA ALA A 385 -2.58 10.12 -9.60
C ALA A 385 -3.46 11.34 -9.91
N PHE A 386 -2.92 12.55 -9.77
CA PHE A 386 -3.67 13.79 -9.93
C PHE A 386 -2.90 14.85 -10.73
N THR A 387 -3.67 15.74 -11.36
CA THR A 387 -3.20 17.02 -11.90
C THR A 387 -3.97 18.17 -11.29
N CYS A 388 -3.30 19.25 -10.91
CA CYS A 388 -3.95 20.47 -10.46
C CYS A 388 -4.66 21.17 -11.63
N VAL A 389 -5.96 21.41 -11.48
CA VAL A 389 -6.79 22.13 -12.46
C VAL A 389 -6.93 23.60 -12.09
N ASP A 390 -7.14 23.87 -10.80
CA ASP A 390 -7.37 25.21 -10.29
C ASP A 390 -6.92 25.31 -8.83
N HIS A 391 -6.65 26.52 -8.37
CA HIS A 391 -6.16 26.78 -7.02
C HIS A 391 -6.60 28.17 -6.51
N ARG A 392 -6.97 28.23 -5.23
CA ARG A 392 -7.41 29.45 -4.54
C ARG A 392 -6.81 29.51 -3.14
N ALA A 393 -6.23 30.67 -2.84
CA ALA A 393 -5.85 31.05 -1.48
C ALA A 393 -7.01 31.82 -0.84
N VAL A 394 -7.35 31.47 0.40
CA VAL A 394 -8.35 32.19 1.21
C VAL A 394 -7.63 32.86 2.37
N SER A 395 -7.83 34.17 2.51
CA SER A 395 -7.37 34.96 3.65
C SER A 395 -8.54 35.15 4.61
N TYR A 396 -8.45 34.63 5.84
CA TYR A 396 -9.53 34.83 6.80
C TYR A 396 -9.60 36.27 7.34
N ASN A 397 -8.57 37.08 7.12
CA ASN A 397 -8.64 38.51 7.42
C ASN A 397 -9.72 39.22 6.59
N ASP A 398 -10.11 38.65 5.45
CA ASP A 398 -11.14 39.20 4.57
C ASP A 398 -12.48 39.30 5.30
N ILE A 399 -12.74 38.43 6.28
CA ILE A 399 -13.89 38.51 7.19
C ILE A 399 -13.91 39.87 7.91
N ALA A 400 -12.78 40.27 8.48
CA ALA A 400 -12.64 41.55 9.18
C ALA A 400 -12.83 42.74 8.22
N HIS A 401 -12.31 42.61 7.00
CA HIS A 401 -12.41 43.65 5.97
C HIS A 401 -13.82 43.82 5.42
N GLU A 402 -14.58 42.74 5.26
CA GLU A 402 -15.93 42.74 4.71
C GLU A 402 -16.97 43.13 5.76
N MET A 403 -16.93 42.50 6.95
CA MET A 403 -17.92 42.74 8.01
C MET A 403 -17.77 44.11 8.66
N TYR A 404 -16.55 44.64 8.69
CA TYR A 404 -16.22 45.90 9.38
C TYR A 404 -15.57 46.93 8.44
N SER A 405 -15.92 46.87 7.14
CA SER A 405 -15.55 47.94 6.20
C SER A 405 -16.07 49.29 6.69
N LYS A 406 -15.27 50.36 6.53
CA LYS A 406 -15.68 51.70 6.95
C LYS A 406 -16.97 52.08 6.20
N SER A 407 -18.00 52.50 6.92
CA SER A 407 -19.12 53.20 6.28
C SER A 407 -18.60 54.45 5.57
N ASP A 408 -19.15 54.78 4.41
CA ASP A 408 -18.79 55.98 3.61
C ASP A 408 -18.90 57.30 4.40
N ASN A 409 -19.58 57.30 5.55
CA ASN A 409 -19.54 58.39 6.52
C ASN A 409 -18.42 58.12 7.52
N GLY A 410 -17.29 58.81 7.35
CA GLY A 410 -16.00 58.63 8.03
C GLY A 410 -15.94 58.91 9.53
N ASP A 411 -16.98 58.53 10.29
CA ASP A 411 -16.89 58.43 11.75
C ASP A 411 -16.30 57.06 12.10
N VAL A 412 -15.10 57.08 12.68
CA VAL A 412 -14.45 55.89 13.22
C VAL A 412 -15.13 55.60 14.56
N ASP A 413 -16.09 54.69 14.56
CA ASP A 413 -16.62 54.11 15.79
C ASP A 413 -15.50 53.27 16.42
N ASP A 414 -14.97 53.71 17.57
CA ASP A 414 -13.82 53.10 18.26
C ASP A 414 -14.09 51.61 18.58
N GLU A 415 -15.35 51.26 18.86
CA GLU A 415 -15.81 49.88 19.09
C GLU A 415 -15.69 48.99 17.83
N ARG A 416 -15.90 49.55 16.63
CA ARG A 416 -15.76 48.79 15.37
C ARG A 416 -14.30 48.54 15.01
N SER A 417 -13.36 49.36 15.48
CA SER A 417 -11.92 49.07 15.34
C SER A 417 -11.50 47.88 16.18
N ASP A 418 -11.96 47.80 17.43
CA ASP A 418 -11.63 46.70 18.34
C ASP A 418 -12.19 45.36 17.81
N GLU A 419 -13.44 45.37 17.32
CA GLU A 419 -14.04 44.19 16.68
C GLU A 419 -13.31 43.80 15.40
N ARG A 420 -12.95 44.77 14.54
CA ARG A 420 -12.16 44.49 13.34
C ARG A 420 -10.80 43.88 13.68
N GLU A 421 -10.10 44.44 14.65
CA GLU A 421 -8.80 43.92 15.11
C GLU A 421 -8.92 42.51 15.70
N ARG A 422 -10.07 42.18 16.31
CA ARG A 422 -10.38 40.83 16.81
C ARG A 422 -10.29 39.74 15.74
N TYR A 423 -10.71 40.02 14.50
CA TYR A 423 -10.75 39.03 13.41
C TYR A 423 -9.48 39.00 12.54
N LEU A 424 -8.58 39.97 12.67
CA LEU A 424 -7.29 39.98 11.97
C LEU A 424 -6.32 38.99 12.61
N ARG A 425 -6.22 37.77 12.07
CA ARG A 425 -5.43 36.66 12.65
C ARG A 425 -4.49 35.97 11.66
N ASP A 426 -4.47 36.42 10.40
CA ASP A 426 -3.56 35.96 9.35
C ASP A 426 -3.58 34.44 9.16
N CYS A 427 -4.74 33.83 9.44
CA CYS A 427 -5.00 32.43 9.17
C CYS A 427 -5.44 32.32 7.70
N VAL A 428 -5.14 31.20 7.06
CA VAL A 428 -5.37 31.00 5.63
C VAL A 428 -5.91 29.60 5.34
N ALA A 429 -6.59 29.44 4.22
CA ALA A 429 -6.90 28.14 3.64
C ALA A 429 -6.34 28.03 2.21
N ASN A 430 -5.99 26.81 1.83
CA ASN A 430 -5.49 26.43 0.53
C ASN A 430 -6.50 25.49 -0.11
N LEU A 431 -7.20 25.97 -1.14
CA LEU A 431 -8.21 25.22 -1.88
C LEU A 431 -7.62 24.85 -3.24
N THR A 432 -7.39 23.56 -3.48
CA THR A 432 -6.79 23.06 -4.72
C THR A 432 -7.73 22.06 -5.38
N VAL A 433 -8.14 22.35 -6.61
CA VAL A 433 -8.96 21.43 -7.42
C VAL A 433 -8.02 20.48 -8.17
N LEU A 434 -8.14 19.20 -7.86
CA LEU A 434 -7.38 18.13 -8.46
C LEU A 434 -8.24 17.32 -9.41
N LYS A 435 -7.75 17.06 -10.61
CA LYS A 435 -8.34 16.11 -11.54
C LYS A 435 -7.63 14.78 -11.42
N ARG A 436 -8.40 13.73 -11.14
CA ARG A 436 -7.93 12.35 -11.11
C ARG A 436 -7.53 11.91 -12.49
N MET A 437 -6.32 11.37 -12.62
CA MET A 437 -5.80 10.87 -13.88
C MET A 437 -6.56 9.62 -14.36
N ARG A 438 -7.11 8.82 -13.43
CA ARG A 438 -7.75 7.53 -13.73
C ARG A 438 -9.06 7.64 -14.53
N ASP A 439 -9.88 8.65 -14.24
CA ASP A 439 -11.23 8.79 -14.78
C ASP A 439 -11.61 10.24 -15.10
N GLY A 440 -10.73 11.19 -14.83
CA GLY A 440 -10.96 12.60 -15.08
C GLY A 440 -11.91 13.28 -14.08
N ALA A 441 -12.34 12.58 -13.03
CA ALA A 441 -13.18 13.18 -11.98
C ALA A 441 -12.40 14.25 -11.20
N GLU A 442 -13.07 15.35 -10.84
CA GLU A 442 -12.48 16.42 -10.05
C GLU A 442 -12.79 16.26 -8.56
N VAL A 443 -11.81 16.58 -7.73
CA VAL A 443 -11.93 16.68 -6.26
C VAL A 443 -11.31 17.99 -5.81
N LEU A 444 -12.06 18.78 -5.04
CA LEU A 444 -11.53 19.92 -4.30
C LEU A 444 -10.88 19.40 -3.02
N VAL A 445 -9.58 19.59 -2.89
CA VAL A 445 -8.83 19.32 -1.66
C VAL A 445 -8.52 20.65 -0.97
N CYS A 446 -8.90 20.76 0.29
CA CYS A 446 -8.62 21.91 1.12
C CYS A 446 -7.66 21.56 2.27
N SER A 447 -6.69 22.43 2.53
CA SER A 447 -5.87 22.44 3.75
C SER A 447 -6.04 23.77 4.49
N THR A 448 -6.32 23.74 5.80
CA THR A 448 -6.46 24.96 6.62
C THR A 448 -5.74 24.85 7.98
N HIS A 449 -5.48 26.00 8.60
CA HIS A 449 -5.05 26.12 9.98
C HIS A 449 -5.82 27.27 10.65
N ILE A 450 -6.85 26.92 11.42
CA ILE A 450 -7.72 27.87 12.14
C ILE A 450 -6.98 28.48 13.33
N PHE A 451 -7.38 29.67 13.75
CA PHE A 451 -6.75 30.39 14.86
C PHE A 451 -6.66 29.56 16.14
N TRP A 452 -5.53 29.63 16.84
CA TRP A 452 -5.18 28.71 17.92
C TRP A 452 -5.77 29.08 19.28
N ASP A 453 -5.89 30.38 19.59
CA ASP A 453 -6.19 30.85 20.95
C ASP A 453 -7.61 30.41 21.41
N PRO A 454 -7.72 29.63 22.51
CA PRO A 454 -9.01 29.20 23.05
C PRO A 454 -9.98 30.34 23.42
N GLN A 455 -9.49 31.56 23.68
CA GLN A 455 -10.33 32.71 24.05
C GLN A 455 -11.11 33.30 22.87
N TYR A 456 -10.82 32.87 21.64
CA TYR A 456 -11.37 33.42 20.40
C TYR A 456 -12.25 32.41 19.65
N SER A 457 -13.09 31.68 20.37
CA SER A 457 -14.01 30.69 19.78
C SER A 457 -14.92 31.29 18.70
N ASP A 458 -15.34 32.55 18.86
CA ASP A 458 -16.12 33.30 17.89
C ASP A 458 -15.36 33.52 16.57
N VAL A 459 -14.07 33.88 16.64
CA VAL A 459 -13.21 34.03 15.46
C VAL A 459 -13.05 32.69 14.75
N LYS A 460 -12.79 31.61 15.50
CA LYS A 460 -12.65 30.26 14.93
C LYS A 460 -13.92 29.83 14.19
N VAL A 461 -15.10 30.10 14.76
CA VAL A 461 -16.39 29.81 14.13
C VAL A 461 -16.57 30.57 12.82
N GLN A 462 -16.25 31.87 12.77
CA GLN A 462 -16.37 32.65 11.54
C GLN A 462 -15.37 32.19 10.47
N GLN A 463 -14.16 31.77 10.86
CA GLN A 463 -13.19 31.15 9.95
C GLN A 463 -13.72 29.83 9.36
N ALA A 464 -14.33 28.98 10.19
CA ALA A 464 -14.94 27.73 9.73
C ALA A 464 -16.11 27.98 8.76
N LYS A 465 -16.99 28.96 9.03
CA LYS A 465 -18.07 29.33 8.11
C LYS A 465 -17.53 29.83 6.77
N ARG A 466 -16.56 30.74 6.81
CA ARG A 466 -15.91 31.24 5.59
C ARG A 466 -15.28 30.09 4.80
N LEU A 467 -14.68 29.11 5.47
CA LEU A 467 -14.13 27.94 4.80
C LEU A 467 -15.19 27.12 4.05
N VAL A 468 -16.32 26.83 4.70
CA VAL A 468 -17.44 26.12 4.08
C VAL A 468 -17.96 26.89 2.87
N GLU A 469 -18.23 28.18 3.03
CA GLU A 469 -18.73 29.07 1.96
C GLU A 469 -17.77 29.11 0.76
N GLU A 470 -16.46 29.21 1.01
CA GLU A 470 -15.44 29.22 -0.05
C GLU A 470 -15.33 27.89 -0.79
N CYS A 471 -15.47 26.76 -0.07
CA CYS A 471 -15.48 25.44 -0.69
C CYS A 471 -16.70 25.25 -1.58
N GLU A 472 -17.90 25.55 -1.08
CA GLU A 472 -19.14 25.44 -1.86
C GLU A 472 -19.12 26.37 -3.08
N ARG A 473 -18.71 27.63 -2.89
CA ARG A 473 -18.57 28.60 -3.98
C ARG A 473 -17.62 28.10 -5.06
N PHE A 474 -16.46 27.57 -4.69
CA PHE A 474 -15.49 27.10 -5.66
C PHE A 474 -15.97 25.85 -6.41
N VAL A 475 -16.62 24.92 -5.71
CA VAL A 475 -17.26 23.75 -6.32
C VAL A 475 -18.32 24.15 -7.34
N ASP A 476 -19.19 25.11 -7.00
CA ASP A 476 -20.29 25.55 -7.87
C ASP A 476 -19.76 26.32 -9.10
N GLU A 477 -18.71 27.12 -8.94
CA GLU A 477 -17.99 27.77 -10.04
C GLU A 477 -17.37 26.74 -11.00
N ARG A 478 -16.74 25.68 -10.46
CA ARG A 478 -16.17 24.58 -11.26
C ARG A 478 -17.24 23.80 -12.02
N ALA A 479 -18.35 23.49 -11.37
CA ALA A 479 -19.49 22.82 -12.01
C ALA A 479 -20.07 23.68 -13.16
N SER A 480 -20.15 25.00 -12.96
CA SER A 480 -20.66 25.94 -13.98
C SER A 480 -19.71 26.16 -15.16
N ALA A 481 -18.41 25.92 -14.99
CA ALA A 481 -17.36 26.23 -15.96
C ALA A 481 -17.06 25.11 -16.98
N GLY A 482 -17.78 23.98 -16.96
CA GLY A 482 -17.69 22.96 -18.02
C GLY A 482 -17.41 21.52 -17.58
N SER A 483 -17.55 21.19 -16.28
CA SER A 483 -17.64 19.80 -15.82
C SER A 483 -19.11 19.45 -15.56
N ASP A 484 -19.69 18.50 -16.30
CA ASP A 484 -21.04 17.99 -16.03
C ASP A 484 -21.17 17.31 -14.64
N VAL A 485 -20.05 17.12 -13.93
CA VAL A 485 -19.98 16.49 -12.62
C VAL A 485 -19.42 17.48 -11.60
N ARG A 486 -20.18 17.68 -10.51
CA ARG A 486 -19.79 18.50 -9.35
C ARG A 486 -18.56 17.87 -8.67
N PRO A 487 -17.46 18.61 -8.44
CA PRO A 487 -16.31 18.06 -7.74
C PRO A 487 -16.69 17.59 -6.32
N HIS A 488 -16.15 16.45 -5.90
CA HIS A 488 -16.20 16.07 -4.48
C HIS A 488 -15.29 16.96 -3.64
N VAL A 489 -15.48 17.01 -2.33
CA VAL A 489 -14.70 17.86 -1.43
C VAL A 489 -14.03 17.02 -0.34
N ILE A 490 -12.75 17.27 -0.10
CA ILE A 490 -11.97 16.75 1.02
C ILE A 490 -11.34 17.96 1.73
N ILE A 491 -11.52 18.07 3.04
CA ILE A 491 -11.00 19.17 3.86
C ILE A 491 -10.17 18.58 4.99
N GLY A 492 -8.85 18.77 4.95
CA GLY A 492 -7.94 18.47 6.06
C GLY A 492 -7.49 19.74 6.76
N GLY A 493 -7.22 19.69 8.06
CA GLY A 493 -6.62 20.82 8.74
C GLY A 493 -6.52 20.70 10.25
N ASP A 494 -5.75 21.61 10.82
CA ASP A 494 -5.75 21.90 12.25
C ASP A 494 -6.85 22.95 12.52
N PHE A 495 -7.92 22.52 13.18
CA PHE A 495 -9.07 23.36 13.49
C PHE A 495 -8.93 24.02 14.87
N ASN A 496 -7.91 23.67 15.65
CA ASN A 496 -7.68 24.15 17.01
C ASN A 496 -8.95 24.09 17.89
N SER A 497 -9.81 23.09 17.66
CA SER A 497 -11.15 22.99 18.24
C SER A 497 -11.55 21.52 18.45
N GLU A 498 -12.10 21.19 19.60
CA GLU A 498 -12.50 19.81 19.97
C GLU A 498 -13.83 19.37 19.31
N PRO A 499 -14.16 18.06 19.29
CA PRO A 499 -15.34 17.54 18.57
C PRO A 499 -16.70 18.07 19.09
N ASP A 500 -16.76 18.62 20.30
CA ASP A 500 -17.96 19.23 20.89
C ASP A 500 -18.09 20.74 20.57
N SER A 501 -17.09 21.32 19.91
CA SER A 501 -17.03 22.74 19.59
C SER A 501 -18.02 23.19 18.52
N ASP A 502 -18.34 24.48 18.52
CA ASP A 502 -19.16 25.13 17.50
C ASP A 502 -18.51 25.07 16.11
N VAL A 503 -17.18 25.07 16.04
CA VAL A 503 -16.41 24.90 14.81
C VAL A 503 -16.69 23.53 14.19
N TYR A 504 -16.62 22.48 14.99
CA TYR A 504 -16.92 21.13 14.52
C TYR A 504 -18.37 21.00 14.06
N ARG A 505 -19.32 21.63 14.76
CA ARG A 505 -20.74 21.69 14.35
C ARG A 505 -20.96 22.44 13.04
N VAL A 506 -20.21 23.51 12.78
CA VAL A 506 -20.27 24.23 11.49
C VAL A 506 -19.78 23.33 10.35
N MET A 507 -18.66 22.65 10.52
CA MET A 507 -18.12 21.76 9.47
C MET A 507 -19.05 20.58 9.20
N THR A 508 -19.57 19.96 10.27
CA THR A 508 -20.45 18.79 10.17
C THR A 508 -21.87 19.10 9.72
N ALA A 509 -22.25 20.38 9.59
CA ALA A 509 -23.51 20.78 9.00
C ALA A 509 -23.55 20.59 7.47
N THR A 510 -22.38 20.64 6.81
CA THR A 510 -22.24 20.54 5.35
C THR A 510 -21.46 19.31 4.91
N PHE A 511 -20.47 18.88 5.70
CA PHE A 511 -19.58 17.76 5.37
C PHE A 511 -19.68 16.65 6.40
N SER A 512 -19.31 15.43 6.01
CA SER A 512 -19.18 14.31 6.95
C SER A 512 -17.75 14.26 7.52
N SER A 513 -17.61 14.09 8.83
CA SER A 513 -16.29 13.74 9.39
C SER A 513 -15.88 12.35 8.88
N ALA A 514 -14.61 12.21 8.49
CA ALA A 514 -14.08 10.95 8.04
C ALA A 514 -14.10 9.87 9.14
N SER A 515 -14.03 10.25 10.41
CA SER A 515 -14.19 9.32 11.55
C SER A 515 -15.66 9.00 11.86
N SER A 516 -16.61 9.59 11.12
CA SER A 516 -18.06 9.42 11.31
C SER A 516 -18.52 9.70 12.75
N GLY A 517 -17.97 10.74 13.38
CA GLY A 517 -18.28 11.12 14.77
C GLY A 517 -17.62 10.23 15.84
N ARG A 518 -16.75 9.30 15.43
CA ARG A 518 -15.88 8.51 16.33
C ARG A 518 -14.47 9.09 16.32
N GLU A 519 -14.38 10.38 16.63
CA GLU A 519 -13.11 11.11 16.60
C GLU A 519 -12.09 10.48 17.57
N PRO A 520 -10.79 10.51 17.21
CA PRO A 520 -9.76 10.01 18.11
C PRO A 520 -9.78 10.78 19.43
N ALA A 521 -9.28 10.15 20.50
CA ALA A 521 -9.20 10.83 21.79
C ALA A 521 -8.26 12.05 21.76
N PHE A 522 -7.26 12.02 20.88
CA PHE A 522 -6.31 13.10 20.70
C PHE A 522 -5.67 13.04 19.31
N THR A 523 -5.28 14.22 18.83
CA THR A 523 -4.42 14.41 17.66
C THR A 523 -3.26 15.32 18.02
N ASN A 524 -3.41 16.24 18.97
CA ASN A 524 -2.31 16.95 19.64
C ASN A 524 -2.01 16.30 21.00
N VAL A 525 -0.73 16.12 21.34
CA VAL A 525 -0.31 15.50 22.60
C VAL A 525 0.86 16.25 23.24
N THR A 526 0.55 17.14 24.18
CA THR A 526 1.52 17.75 25.09
C THR A 526 1.09 17.56 26.55
N PRO A 527 1.99 17.67 27.55
CA PRO A 527 1.62 17.58 28.96
C PRO A 527 0.61 18.63 29.41
N SER A 528 0.60 19.81 28.79
CA SER A 528 -0.32 20.90 29.11
C SER A 528 -1.64 20.84 28.35
N PHE A 529 -1.66 20.15 27.21
CA PHE A 529 -2.82 20.09 26.32
C PHE A 529 -2.77 18.81 25.48
N THR A 530 -3.76 17.95 25.63
CA THR A 530 -3.92 16.71 24.85
C THR A 530 -5.38 16.62 24.43
N ALA A 531 -5.66 16.79 23.14
CA ALA A 531 -7.01 16.88 22.61
C ALA A 531 -7.05 16.52 21.12
N CYS A 532 -8.25 16.20 20.61
CA CYS A 532 -8.49 16.04 19.19
C CYS A 532 -8.82 17.40 18.59
N ILE A 533 -7.94 17.91 17.73
CA ILE A 533 -8.11 19.22 17.07
C ILE A 533 -7.83 19.20 15.57
N ASP A 534 -7.39 18.06 15.05
CA ASP A 534 -7.11 17.85 13.62
C ASP A 534 -8.20 16.94 13.03
N TYR A 535 -8.71 17.30 11.86
CA TYR A 535 -9.81 16.56 11.24
C TYR A 535 -9.64 16.42 9.74
N ILE A 536 -10.32 15.41 9.20
CA ILE A 536 -10.60 15.29 7.77
C ILE A 536 -12.11 15.23 7.60
N PHE A 537 -12.66 16.16 6.83
CA PHE A 537 -14.06 16.20 6.43
C PHE A 537 -14.19 15.88 4.95
N VAL A 538 -15.28 15.22 4.56
CA VAL A 538 -15.55 14.78 3.18
C VAL A 538 -16.98 15.14 2.78
N SER A 539 -17.19 15.45 1.49
CA SER A 539 -18.54 15.63 0.93
C SER A 539 -19.23 14.29 0.69
N ASP A 540 -20.53 14.35 0.43
CA ASP A 540 -21.28 13.21 -0.09
C ASP A 540 -20.66 12.62 -1.38
N GLY A 541 -20.89 11.32 -1.59
CA GLY A 541 -20.27 10.55 -2.67
C GLY A 541 -18.81 10.18 -2.41
N ILE A 542 -18.26 10.49 -1.22
CA ILE A 542 -17.01 9.92 -0.73
C ILE A 542 -17.32 8.91 0.37
N THR A 543 -16.96 7.65 0.14
CA THR A 543 -16.99 6.59 1.15
C THR A 543 -15.63 6.49 1.83
N VAL A 544 -15.58 6.73 3.15
CA VAL A 544 -14.39 6.45 3.97
C VAL A 544 -14.37 4.99 4.36
N THR A 545 -13.35 4.27 3.91
CA THR A 545 -13.24 2.81 4.06
C THR A 545 -12.37 2.42 5.24
N ARG A 546 -11.37 3.25 5.58
CA ARG A 546 -10.50 3.06 6.73
C ARG A 546 -10.10 4.42 7.31
N VAL A 547 -10.01 4.45 8.63
CA VAL A 547 -9.38 5.54 9.39
C VAL A 547 -8.25 4.91 10.18
N LYS A 548 -7.03 5.42 10.05
CA LYS A 548 -5.88 4.91 10.80
C LYS A 548 -6.06 5.26 12.27
N GLU A 549 -6.03 4.24 13.13
CA GLU A 549 -6.12 4.44 14.57
C GLU A 549 -4.88 5.18 15.10
N GLN A 550 -5.12 6.09 16.04
CA GLN A 550 -4.05 6.78 16.74
C GLN A 550 -3.33 5.83 17.72
N PRO A 551 -2.02 6.01 17.96
CA PRO A 551 -1.30 5.27 18.99
C PRO A 551 -1.95 5.43 20.37
N ARG A 552 -1.80 4.42 21.23
CA ARG A 552 -2.32 4.50 22.60
C ARG A 552 -1.56 5.55 23.39
N ARG A 553 -2.25 6.33 24.24
CA ARG A 553 -1.65 7.45 24.99
C ARG A 553 -0.44 7.01 25.80
N GLU A 554 -0.46 5.81 26.36
CA GLU A 554 0.60 5.26 27.20
C GLU A 554 1.88 4.96 26.43
N THR A 555 1.78 4.79 25.10
CA THR A 555 2.95 4.53 24.23
C THR A 555 3.67 5.81 23.79
N LEU A 556 3.09 6.98 24.04
CA LEU A 556 3.61 8.27 23.56
C LEU A 556 4.53 8.99 24.56
N GLY A 557 4.74 8.39 25.74
CA GLY A 557 5.61 8.98 26.78
C GLY A 557 4.99 10.23 27.43
N GLU A 558 5.84 11.14 27.91
CA GLU A 558 5.40 12.36 28.60
C GLU A 558 4.58 13.28 27.68
N GLY A 559 5.06 13.49 26.46
CA GLY A 559 4.39 14.27 25.43
C GLY A 559 5.17 14.23 24.12
N LEU A 560 4.59 14.84 23.10
CA LEU A 560 5.17 15.01 21.77
C LEU A 560 5.72 16.44 21.60
N PRO A 561 6.67 16.68 20.68
CA PRO A 561 7.43 15.69 19.93
C PRO A 561 8.37 14.87 20.83
N ASN A 562 8.78 13.68 20.38
CA ASN A 562 9.72 12.82 21.09
C ASN A 562 10.67 12.10 20.12
N GLU A 563 11.32 11.01 20.51
CA GLU A 563 12.26 10.26 19.67
C GLU A 563 11.60 9.56 18.47
N THR A 564 10.32 9.20 18.59
CA THR A 564 9.57 8.47 17.55
C THR A 564 8.65 9.38 16.73
N HIS A 565 8.14 10.47 17.32
CA HIS A 565 7.23 11.40 16.67
C HIS A 565 7.85 12.80 16.57
N PRO A 566 7.99 13.38 15.36
CA PRO A 566 8.72 14.64 15.15
C PRO A 566 7.88 15.91 15.33
N SER A 567 6.56 15.78 15.42
CA SER A 567 5.59 16.84 15.71
C SER A 567 4.91 16.61 17.07
N ASP A 568 4.37 17.66 17.67
CA ASP A 568 3.43 17.59 18.78
C ASP A 568 2.03 17.10 18.37
N HIS A 569 1.77 17.02 17.07
CA HIS A 569 0.58 16.42 16.49
C HIS A 569 0.86 15.03 15.90
N LEU A 570 -0.20 14.24 15.84
CA LEU A 570 -0.28 12.96 15.17
C LEU A 570 -1.10 13.11 13.88
N PRO A 571 -0.69 12.46 12.78
CA PRO A 571 -1.40 12.60 11.53
C PRO A 571 -2.76 11.93 11.61
N VAL A 572 -3.79 12.61 11.09
CA VAL A 572 -5.05 11.97 10.74
C VAL A 572 -4.87 11.38 9.35
N VAL A 573 -5.11 10.07 9.21
CA VAL A 573 -4.88 9.32 7.96
C VAL A 573 -6.14 8.55 7.66
N VAL A 574 -6.75 8.82 6.52
CA VAL A 574 -8.01 8.19 6.10
C VAL A 574 -7.87 7.67 4.71
N ASP A 575 -8.59 6.61 4.45
CA ASP A 575 -8.61 5.88 3.21
C ASP A 575 -10.01 6.09 2.60
N VAL A 576 -10.10 6.64 1.39
CA VAL A 576 -11.40 6.98 0.79
C VAL A 576 -11.62 6.44 -0.61
N LEU A 577 -12.88 6.31 -0.97
CA LEU A 577 -13.36 6.02 -2.31
C LEU A 577 -14.33 7.09 -2.75
N PHE A 578 -14.38 7.28 -4.05
CA PHE A 578 -15.37 8.11 -4.70
C PHE A 578 -16.39 7.21 -5.39
N GLU A 579 -17.66 7.49 -5.19
CA GLU A 579 -18.80 6.74 -5.73
C GLU A 579 -19.11 7.08 -7.18
#